data_AF-A0A5B9WHW4-F1
#
_entry.id   AF-A0A5B9WHW4-F1
#
_cell.length_a   1.000
_cell.length_b   1.000
_cell.length_c   1.000
_cell.angle_alpha   90.00
_cell.angle_beta   90.00
_cell.angle_gamma   90.00
#
_symmetry.space_group_name_H-M   'P 1'
#
loop_
_entity.id
_entity.type
_entity.pdbx_description
1 polymer ?
#
loop_
_entity_poly.entity_id
_entity_poly.type
_entity_poly.pdbx_seq_one_letter_code
_entity_poly.pdbx_strand_id
1 'polypeptide(L)'
;MKILAFADIAGFSNQIAHYYFRQEAIKRATLLEFCTLLGITLEEFYAWSNPRKPAPAANDLHHGQRLGTLIDEKGLNKTKLAERMGLSRRALYNLLDKAAFTPEQLKKVCLALDMTQKEFLGNARVNDGGDPLQEVESWKDKYYKLLEDHNKVLIELSRLKEQLQSGTS
;
A
#
# COMPACT_ATOMS: atom_id res chain seq x y z
N MET A 1 17.76 1.01 -6.95
CA MET A 1 18.46 0.97 -8.25
C MET A 1 17.67 1.86 -9.22
N LYS A 2 18.30 2.79 -9.96
CA LYS A 2 17.59 3.66 -10.91
C LYS A 2 17.23 2.87 -12.18
N ILE A 3 16.06 3.09 -12.77
CA ILE A 3 15.56 2.38 -13.98
C ILE A 3 16.59 2.42 -15.12
N LEU A 4 17.29 3.54 -15.28
CA LEU A 4 18.37 3.73 -16.25
C LEU A 4 19.53 2.73 -16.06
N ALA A 5 19.96 2.53 -14.82
CA ALA A 5 21.04 1.60 -14.51
C ALA A 5 20.63 0.15 -14.78
N PHE A 6 19.34 -0.18 -14.55
CA PHE A 6 18.80 -1.49 -14.89
C PHE A 6 18.73 -1.70 -16.41
N ALA A 7 18.26 -0.70 -17.17
CA ALA A 7 18.17 -0.77 -18.63
C ALA A 7 19.55 -0.98 -19.29
N ASP A 8 20.57 -0.25 -18.80
CA ASP A 8 21.95 -0.37 -19.28
C ASP A 8 22.55 -1.75 -18.97
N ILE A 9 22.32 -2.29 -17.75
CA ILE A 9 22.81 -3.63 -17.36
C ILE A 9 22.08 -4.73 -18.13
N ALA A 10 20.78 -4.55 -18.42
CA ALA A 10 19.94 -5.53 -19.09
C ALA A 10 20.00 -5.45 -20.63
N GLY A 11 20.75 -4.50 -21.20
CA GLY A 11 20.88 -4.32 -22.65
C GLY A 11 19.60 -3.82 -23.36
N PHE A 12 18.69 -3.19 -22.62
CA PHE A 12 17.45 -2.65 -23.18
C PHE A 12 17.54 -1.15 -23.42
N SER A 13 16.81 -0.66 -24.42
CA SER A 13 16.56 0.77 -24.51
C SER A 13 15.70 1.21 -23.32
N ASN A 14 15.94 2.42 -22.82
CA ASN A 14 15.21 3.03 -21.71
C ASN A 14 13.67 2.97 -21.91
N GLN A 15 13.21 3.02 -23.16
CA GLN A 15 11.80 2.91 -23.53
C GLN A 15 11.20 1.53 -23.23
N ILE A 16 11.96 0.45 -23.41
CA ILE A 16 11.50 -0.92 -23.16
C ILE A 16 11.39 -1.19 -21.66
N ALA A 17 12.33 -0.67 -20.85
CA ALA A 17 12.21 -0.73 -19.40
C ALA A 17 10.94 0.01 -18.94
N HIS A 18 10.76 1.27 -19.33
CA HIS A 18 9.54 2.02 -18.98
C HIS A 18 8.25 1.44 -19.55
N TYR A 19 8.31 0.63 -20.61
CA TYR A 19 7.16 -0.09 -21.14
C TYR A 19 6.74 -1.21 -20.18
N TYR A 20 7.66 -2.12 -19.83
CA TYR A 20 7.32 -3.25 -18.95
C TYR A 20 7.01 -2.84 -17.52
N PHE A 21 7.67 -1.80 -16.99
CA PHE A 21 7.35 -1.25 -15.65
C PHE A 21 5.99 -0.53 -15.58
N ARG A 22 5.31 -0.30 -16.71
CA ARG A 22 3.95 0.27 -16.78
C ARG A 22 2.87 -0.78 -17.04
N GLN A 23 3.23 -2.03 -17.33
CA GLN A 23 2.27 -3.10 -17.56
C GLN A 23 1.89 -3.76 -16.24
N GLU A 24 0.59 -3.99 -16.04
CA GLU A 24 0.07 -4.73 -14.88
C GLU A 24 0.54 -6.20 -14.86
N ALA A 25 0.87 -6.74 -16.04
CA ALA A 25 1.34 -8.11 -16.19
C ALA A 25 2.52 -8.21 -17.16
N ILE A 26 3.50 -9.06 -16.81
CA ILE A 26 4.63 -9.43 -17.66
C ILE A 26 4.56 -10.93 -17.98
N LYS A 27 4.88 -11.31 -19.22
CA LYS A 27 4.95 -12.72 -19.61
C LYS A 27 6.09 -13.41 -18.85
N ARG A 28 5.84 -14.63 -18.36
CA ARG A 28 6.83 -15.44 -17.61
C ARG A 28 8.17 -15.61 -18.36
N ALA A 29 8.14 -15.78 -19.68
CA ALA A 29 9.34 -15.90 -20.50
C ALA A 29 10.22 -14.64 -20.43
N THR A 30 9.60 -13.46 -20.53
CA THR A 30 10.29 -12.16 -20.41
C THR A 30 10.81 -11.91 -19.00
N LEU A 31 10.04 -12.31 -17.97
CA LEU A 31 10.49 -12.24 -16.58
C LEU A 31 11.71 -13.14 -16.33
N LEU A 32 11.73 -14.34 -16.92
CA LEU A 32 12.85 -15.26 -16.81
C LEU A 32 14.12 -14.67 -17.43
N GLU A 33 14.02 -14.06 -18.62
CA GLU A 33 15.13 -13.34 -19.26
C GLU A 33 15.67 -12.21 -18.37
N PHE A 34 14.78 -11.45 -17.72
CA PHE A 34 15.19 -10.41 -16.77
C PHE A 34 15.92 -10.98 -15.55
N CYS A 35 15.43 -12.09 -14.99
CA CYS A 35 16.10 -12.77 -13.88
C CYS A 35 17.50 -13.22 -14.28
N THR A 36 17.64 -13.84 -15.47
CA THR A 36 18.94 -14.25 -16.02
C THR A 36 19.91 -13.07 -16.18
N LEU A 37 19.44 -11.94 -16.70
CA LEU A 37 20.26 -10.73 -16.86
C LEU A 37 20.68 -10.12 -15.51
N LEU A 38 19.82 -10.22 -14.50
CA LEU A 38 20.09 -9.78 -13.14
C LEU A 38 20.98 -10.75 -12.34
N GLY A 39 21.28 -11.93 -12.89
CA GLY A 39 22.02 -12.98 -12.18
C GLY A 39 21.25 -13.58 -11.02
N ILE A 40 19.91 -13.50 -11.02
CA ILE A 40 19.03 -14.12 -10.03
C ILE A 40 18.18 -15.20 -10.68
N THR A 41 17.74 -16.17 -9.90
CA THR A 41 16.79 -17.19 -10.32
C THR A 41 15.36 -16.68 -10.24
N LEU A 42 14.45 -17.32 -10.97
CA LEU A 42 13.02 -17.02 -10.89
C LEU A 42 12.46 -17.30 -9.49
N GLU A 43 13.00 -18.32 -8.82
CA GLU A 43 12.64 -18.65 -7.43
C GLU A 43 13.11 -17.56 -6.47
N GLU A 44 14.34 -17.06 -6.60
CA GLU A 44 14.82 -15.91 -5.84
C GLU A 44 13.99 -14.65 -6.09
N PHE A 45 13.53 -14.43 -7.33
CA PHE A 45 12.62 -13.33 -7.65
C PHE A 45 11.26 -13.47 -6.93
N TYR A 46 10.66 -14.66 -6.91
CA TYR A 46 9.40 -14.89 -6.18
C TYR A 46 9.57 -14.91 -4.66
N ALA A 47 10.71 -15.42 -4.18
CA ALA A 47 11.11 -15.42 -2.79
C ALA A 47 11.62 -14.05 -2.33
N TRP A 48 11.77 -13.09 -3.25
CA TRP A 48 12.00 -11.68 -2.95
C TRP A 48 10.75 -11.11 -2.27
N SER A 49 10.55 -11.51 -1.02
CA SER A 49 9.76 -10.74 -0.11
C SER A 49 10.48 -9.39 -0.02
N ASN A 50 9.83 -8.35 -0.53
CA ASN A 50 10.15 -6.99 -0.12
C ASN A 50 10.24 -7.10 1.41
N PRO A 51 11.39 -6.89 2.07
CA PRO A 51 11.43 -6.94 3.52
C PRO A 51 10.33 -5.98 3.91
N ARG A 52 9.22 -6.53 4.42
CA ARG A 52 8.10 -5.73 4.88
C ARG A 52 8.76 -4.90 5.94
N LYS A 53 9.10 -3.66 5.59
CA LYS A 53 9.56 -2.69 6.57
C LYS A 53 8.46 -2.79 7.60
N PRO A 54 8.72 -3.31 8.81
CA PRO A 54 7.68 -3.39 9.82
C PRO A 54 7.10 -1.99 9.84
N ALA A 55 5.79 -1.88 9.65
CA ALA A 55 5.13 -0.58 9.63
C ALA A 55 5.69 0.17 10.84
N PRO A 56 6.39 1.31 10.64
CA PRO A 56 6.91 2.03 11.78
C PRO A 56 5.71 2.24 12.70
N ALA A 57 5.87 1.90 13.99
CA ALA A 57 4.87 2.29 14.98
C ALA A 57 4.54 3.76 14.71
N ALA A 58 3.28 4.17 14.82
CA ALA A 58 2.83 5.49 14.38
C ALA A 58 3.64 6.69 14.95
N ASN A 59 4.47 6.43 15.98
CA ASN A 59 5.39 7.39 16.59
C ASN A 59 6.79 7.52 15.94
N ASP A 60 7.18 6.64 15.02
CA ASP A 60 8.50 6.65 14.35
C ASP A 60 8.43 7.00 12.86
N LEU A 61 7.25 7.38 12.35
CA LEU A 61 7.13 7.78 10.95
C LEU A 61 7.82 9.14 10.73
N HIS A 62 8.96 9.13 10.03
CA HIS A 62 9.62 10.36 9.62
C HIS A 62 8.85 11.02 8.47
N HIS A 63 8.05 12.05 8.77
CA HIS A 63 7.17 12.73 7.80
C HIS A 63 7.95 13.30 6.61
N GLY A 64 9.15 13.85 6.85
CA GLY A 64 10.02 14.35 5.80
C GLY A 64 10.46 13.28 4.78
N GLN A 65 10.90 12.11 5.26
CA GLN A 65 11.22 10.97 4.40
C GLN A 65 10.00 10.48 3.63
N ARG A 66 8.84 10.38 4.30
CA ARG A 66 7.57 9.99 3.65
C ARG A 66 7.21 10.95 2.51
N LEU A 67 7.35 12.27 2.74
CA LEU A 67 7.15 13.28 1.70
C LEU A 67 8.15 13.09 0.54
N GLY A 68 9.42 12.84 0.84
CA GLY A 68 10.44 12.56 -0.17
C GLY A 68 10.10 11.36 -1.05
N THR A 69 9.67 10.26 -0.43
CA THR A 69 9.19 9.07 -1.13
C THR A 69 8.01 9.39 -2.04
N LEU A 70 7.01 10.11 -1.55
CA LEU A 70 5.83 10.50 -2.36
C LEU A 70 6.19 11.40 -3.53
N ILE A 71 7.17 12.29 -3.36
CA ILE A 71 7.68 13.14 -4.44
C ILE A 71 8.31 12.29 -5.54
N ASP A 72 9.12 11.31 -5.15
CA ASP A 72 9.83 10.46 -6.10
C ASP A 72 8.88 9.46 -6.79
N GLU A 73 7.93 8.86 -6.05
CA GLU A 73 6.88 7.96 -6.57
C GLU A 73 5.97 8.66 -7.60
N LYS A 74 5.52 9.89 -7.28
CA LYS A 74 4.65 10.67 -8.17
C LYS A 74 5.43 11.47 -9.22
N GLY A 75 6.77 11.37 -9.26
CA GLY A 75 7.61 12.13 -10.20
C GLY A 75 7.48 13.65 -10.07
N LEU A 76 7.19 14.17 -8.87
CA LEU A 76 6.91 15.59 -8.66
C LEU A 76 8.20 16.41 -8.72
N ASN A 77 8.13 17.54 -9.42
CA ASN A 77 9.22 18.51 -9.42
C ASN A 77 9.25 19.27 -8.09
N LYS A 78 10.33 19.08 -7.31
CA LYS A 78 10.55 19.70 -5.99
C LYS A 78 10.42 21.23 -6.01
N THR A 79 10.85 21.90 -7.09
CA THR A 79 10.70 23.36 -7.22
C THR A 79 9.23 23.77 -7.37
N LYS A 80 8.50 23.10 -8.28
CA LYS A 80 7.06 23.37 -8.48
C LYS A 80 6.24 23.03 -7.23
N LEU A 81 6.63 21.99 -6.50
CA LEU A 81 5.98 21.63 -5.24
C LEU A 81 6.21 22.70 -4.16
N ALA A 82 7.42 23.22 -4.04
CA ALA A 82 7.72 24.32 -3.11
C ALA A 82 6.86 25.56 -3.42
N GLU A 83 6.75 25.93 -4.70
CA GLU A 83 5.89 27.03 -5.16
C GLU A 83 4.42 26.79 -4.82
N ARG A 84 3.90 25.59 -5.11
CA ARG A 84 2.52 25.20 -4.77
C ARG A 84 2.24 25.25 -3.26
N MET A 85 3.24 24.95 -2.45
CA MET A 85 3.15 25.02 -0.99
C MET A 85 3.36 26.43 -0.42
N GLY A 86 3.73 27.41 -1.26
CA GLY A 86 4.12 28.75 -0.83
C GLY A 86 5.41 28.75 0.02
N LEU A 87 6.33 27.83 -0.27
CA LEU A 87 7.61 27.67 0.42
C LEU A 87 8.77 28.06 -0.48
N SER A 88 9.85 28.56 0.12
CA SER A 88 11.13 28.65 -0.58
C SER A 88 11.69 27.23 -0.83
N ARG A 89 12.53 27.06 -1.87
CA ARG A 89 13.18 25.76 -2.12
C ARG A 89 13.95 25.26 -0.89
N ARG A 90 14.66 26.15 -0.20
CA ARG A 90 15.38 25.84 1.05
C ARG A 90 14.43 25.37 2.14
N ALA A 91 13.25 25.99 2.29
CA ALA A 91 12.26 25.56 3.26
C ALA A 91 11.68 24.17 2.93
N LEU A 92 11.56 23.81 1.65
CA LEU A 92 11.15 22.45 1.26
C LEU A 92 12.22 21.41 1.65
N TYR A 93 13.51 21.66 1.40
CA TYR A 93 14.57 20.73 1.81
C TYR A 93 14.60 20.56 3.34
N ASN A 94 14.50 21.66 4.09
CA ASN A 94 14.39 21.59 5.55
C ASN A 94 13.15 20.78 6.01
N LEU A 95 12.06 20.81 5.24
CA LEU A 95 10.86 20.03 5.53
C LEU A 95 11.09 18.54 5.27
N LEU A 96 11.86 18.16 4.24
CA LEU A 96 12.22 16.77 3.95
C LEU A 96 13.10 16.14 5.03
N ASP A 97 13.91 16.93 5.72
CA ASP A 97 14.75 16.48 6.84
C ASP A 97 13.99 16.48 8.18
N LYS A 98 12.73 16.93 8.21
CA LYS A 98 11.97 17.05 9.45
C LYS A 98 11.27 15.74 9.83
N ALA A 99 11.57 15.25 11.02
CA ALA A 99 10.99 14.01 11.55
C ALA A 99 9.46 14.07 11.68
N ALA A 100 8.92 15.16 12.23
CA ALA A 100 7.49 15.37 12.39
C ALA A 100 7.06 16.77 11.91
N PHE A 101 5.93 16.83 11.21
CA PHE A 101 5.35 18.09 10.72
C PHE A 101 4.43 18.70 11.77
N THR A 102 4.38 20.02 11.85
CA THR A 102 3.29 20.68 12.60
C THR A 102 1.96 20.44 11.88
N PRO A 103 0.81 20.56 12.56
CA PRO A 103 -0.51 20.40 11.94
C PRO A 103 -0.71 21.27 10.68
N GLU A 104 -0.19 22.49 10.68
CA GLU A 104 -0.24 23.44 9.57
C GLU A 104 0.63 22.99 8.40
N GLN A 105 1.83 22.52 8.69
CA GLN A 105 2.73 21.96 7.68
C GLN A 105 2.13 20.71 7.04
N LEU A 106 1.57 19.81 7.85
CA LEU A 106 0.91 18.61 7.40
C LEU A 106 -0.30 18.94 6.50
N LYS A 107 -1.13 19.90 6.91
CA LYS A 107 -2.26 20.37 6.09
C LYS A 107 -1.80 20.94 4.74
N LYS A 108 -0.75 21.76 4.72
CA LYS A 108 -0.19 22.30 3.46
C LYS A 108 0.35 21.21 2.54
N VAL A 109 1.04 20.22 3.09
CA VAL A 109 1.55 19.07 2.33
C VAL A 109 0.40 18.27 1.73
N CYS A 110 -0.62 17.95 2.54
CA CYS A 110 -1.80 17.22 2.10
C CYS A 110 -2.54 17.94 0.97
N LEU A 111 -2.75 19.26 1.10
CA LEU A 111 -3.35 20.08 0.06
C LEU A 111 -2.51 20.11 -1.23
N ALA A 112 -1.19 20.21 -1.14
CA ALA A 112 -0.33 20.29 -2.31
C ALA A 112 -0.22 18.97 -3.08
N LEU A 113 -0.36 17.85 -2.37
CA LEU A 113 -0.33 16.48 -2.90
C LEU A 113 -1.71 15.92 -3.28
N ASP A 114 -2.77 16.71 -3.05
CA ASP A 114 -4.17 16.34 -3.24
C ASP A 114 -4.52 15.02 -2.55
N MET A 115 -4.23 14.94 -1.24
CA MET A 115 -4.46 13.76 -0.43
C MET A 115 -4.85 14.13 1.00
N THR A 116 -5.47 13.19 1.71
CA THR A 116 -5.85 13.34 3.10
C THR A 116 -4.68 13.08 4.05
N GLN A 117 -4.77 13.58 5.29
CA GLN A 117 -3.77 13.31 6.32
C GLN A 117 -3.63 11.80 6.61
N LYS A 118 -4.74 11.05 6.53
CA LYS A 118 -4.75 9.60 6.73
C LYS A 118 -3.96 8.86 5.64
N GLU A 119 -4.09 9.29 4.39
CA GLU A 119 -3.31 8.72 3.27
C GLU A 119 -1.83 9.10 3.34
N PHE A 120 -1.53 10.33 3.78
CA PHE A 120 -0.15 10.78 3.95
C PHE A 120 0.58 10.01 5.06
N LEU A 121 -0.03 9.93 6.24
CA LEU A 121 0.52 9.24 7.41
C LEU A 121 0.50 7.72 7.25
N GLY A 122 -0.32 7.21 6.34
CA GLY A 122 -0.41 5.80 6.03
C GLY A 122 -1.00 4.99 7.19
N ASN A 123 -2.24 4.52 7.02
CA ASN A 123 -2.39 3.08 7.26
C ASN A 123 -1.63 2.40 6.12
N ALA A 124 -0.79 1.41 6.42
CA ALA A 124 -0.03 0.62 5.45
C ALA A 124 -0.94 -0.19 4.51
N ARG A 125 -1.71 0.50 3.67
CA ARG A 125 -2.59 -0.03 2.64
C ARG A 125 -2.59 0.94 1.47
N VAL A 126 -1.46 0.97 0.76
CA VAL A 126 -1.56 1.07 -0.70
C VAL A 126 -1.97 -0.32 -1.15
N ASN A 127 -3.27 -0.60 -1.09
CA ASN A 127 -3.84 -1.71 -1.82
C ASN A 127 -4.14 -1.13 -3.20
N ASP A 128 -3.23 -1.36 -4.13
CA ASP A 128 -3.57 -1.28 -5.53
C ASP A 128 -4.55 -2.43 -5.81
N GLY A 129 -5.80 -2.11 -6.14
CA GLY A 129 -6.77 -3.07 -6.67
C GLY A 129 -7.96 -3.51 -5.79
N GLY A 130 -8.41 -2.75 -4.79
CA GLY A 130 -9.67 -3.07 -4.09
C GLY A 130 -10.37 -1.84 -3.55
N ASP A 131 -11.53 -1.51 -4.12
CA ASP A 131 -12.43 -0.44 -3.65
C ASP A 131 -12.70 -0.61 -2.15
N PRO A 132 -12.46 0.41 -1.30
CA PRO A 132 -12.80 0.38 0.13
C PRO A 132 -14.25 -0.04 0.40
N LEU A 133 -15.17 0.24 -0.53
CA LEU A 133 -16.56 -0.20 -0.43
C LEU A 133 -16.69 -1.72 -0.54
N GLN A 134 -15.90 -2.37 -1.38
CA GLN A 134 -15.94 -3.82 -1.59
C GLN A 134 -15.39 -4.59 -0.37
N GLU A 135 -14.37 -4.04 0.30
CA GLU A 135 -13.86 -4.64 1.54
C GLU A 135 -14.89 -4.51 2.68
N VAL A 136 -15.56 -3.36 2.79
CA VAL A 136 -16.65 -3.14 3.76
C VAL A 136 -17.86 -4.05 3.47
N GLU A 137 -18.24 -4.21 2.20
CA GLU A 137 -19.30 -5.13 1.78
C GLU A 137 -18.92 -6.59 2.11
N SER A 138 -17.66 -6.98 1.89
CA SER A 138 -17.18 -8.32 2.25
C SER A 138 -17.23 -8.60 3.76
N TRP A 139 -16.89 -7.60 4.59
CA TRP A 139 -16.99 -7.75 6.04
C TRP A 139 -18.44 -7.80 6.53
N LYS A 140 -19.32 -7.03 5.89
CA LYS A 140 -20.76 -7.04 6.15
C LYS A 140 -21.38 -8.40 5.80
N ASP A 141 -21.03 -8.98 4.67
CA ASP A 141 -21.51 -10.32 4.27
C ASP A 141 -21.01 -11.43 5.22
N LYS A 142 -19.74 -11.37 5.63
CA LYS A 142 -19.18 -12.30 6.63
C LYS A 142 -19.88 -12.18 7.97
N TYR A 143 -20.20 -10.95 8.40
CA TYR A 143 -20.91 -10.68 9.64
C TYR A 143 -22.35 -11.20 9.58
N TYR A 144 -23.08 -10.97 8.49
CA TYR A 144 -24.43 -11.50 8.32
C TYR A 144 -24.47 -13.02 8.33
N LYS A 145 -23.53 -13.67 7.63
CA LYS A 145 -23.43 -15.14 7.64
C LYS A 145 -23.18 -15.68 9.04
N LEU A 146 -22.28 -15.05 9.80
CA LEU A 146 -22.02 -15.43 11.19
C LEU A 146 -23.28 -15.29 12.06
N LEU A 147 -24.06 -14.23 11.85
CA LEU A 147 -25.30 -13.99 12.58
C LEU A 147 -26.37 -15.04 12.26
N GLU A 148 -26.50 -15.41 10.99
CA GLU A 148 -27.41 -16.47 10.55
C GLU A 148 -27.02 -17.83 11.15
N ASP A 149 -25.72 -18.17 11.11
CA ASP A 149 -25.21 -19.41 11.67
C ASP A 149 -25.43 -19.45 13.19
N HIS A 150 -25.24 -18.33 13.89
CA HIS A 150 -25.52 -18.23 15.32
C HIS A 150 -27.00 -18.43 15.63
N ASN A 151 -27.89 -17.81 14.84
CA ASN A 151 -29.33 -17.98 15.00
C ASN A 151 -29.78 -19.43 14.77
N LYS A 152 -29.21 -20.12 13.78
CA LYS A 152 -29.49 -21.55 13.55
C LYS A 152 -29.09 -22.41 14.75
N VAL A 153 -27.90 -22.16 15.30
CA VAL A 153 -27.43 -22.88 16.50
C VAL A 153 -28.32 -22.61 17.70
N LEU A 154 -28.78 -21.37 17.90
CA LEU A 154 -29.71 -21.03 18.99
C LEU A 154 -31.06 -21.75 18.84
N ILE A 155 -31.59 -21.84 17.62
CA ILE A 155 -32.83 -22.57 17.33
C ILE A 155 -32.65 -24.08 17.60
N GLU A 156 -31.55 -24.68 17.14
CA GLU A 156 -31.28 -26.09 17.42
C GLU A 156 -31.07 -26.37 18.91
N LEU A 157 -30.37 -25.50 19.62
CA LEU A 157 -30.23 -25.60 21.08
C LEU A 157 -31.57 -25.52 21.79
N SER A 158 -32.45 -24.61 21.37
CA SER A 158 -33.82 -24.50 21.92
C SER A 158 -34.60 -25.80 21.70
N ARG A 159 -34.56 -26.33 20.47
CA ARG A 159 -35.24 -27.57 20.10
C ARG A 159 -34.71 -28.79 20.87
N LEU A 160 -33.39 -28.91 21.01
CA LEU A 160 -32.76 -29.99 21.78
C LEU A 160 -33.12 -29.90 23.27
N LYS A 161 -33.19 -28.68 23.81
CA LYS A 161 -33.60 -28.44 25.20
C LYS A 161 -35.06 -28.84 25.45
N GLU A 162 -35.96 -28.51 24.52
CA GLU A 162 -37.37 -28.94 24.57
C GLU A 162 -37.51 -30.46 24.49
N GLN A 163 -36.75 -31.12 23.61
CA GLN A 163 -36.76 -32.59 23.49
C GLN A 163 -36.26 -33.29 24.76
N LEU A 164 -35.23 -32.75 25.40
CA LEU A 164 -34.70 -33.25 26.67
C LEU A 164 -35.73 -33.11 27.80
N GLN A 165 -36.47 -32.00 27.81
CA GLN A 165 -37.54 -31.73 28.78
C GLN A 165 -38.80 -32.59 28.53
N SER A 166 -39.12 -32.92 27.27
CA SER A 166 -40.24 -33.81 26.94
C SER A 166 -39.93 -35.29 27.09
N GLY A 167 -38.65 -35.69 27.04
CA GLY A 167 -38.21 -37.09 27.18
C GLY A 167 -37.97 -37.54 28.63
N THR A 168 -38.22 -36.66 29.61
CA THR A 168 -38.11 -36.94 31.05
C THR A 168 -39.46 -36.99 31.76
N SER A 169 -40.58 -37.06 31.01
CA SER A 169 -41.94 -37.33 31.54
C SER A 169 -42.41 -38.74 31.19
#